data_AF-A0A257SHZ5-F1
#
_entry.id   AF-A0A257SHZ5-F1
#
_cell.length_a   1.000
_cell.length_b   1.000
_cell.length_c   1.000
_cell.angle_alpha   90.00
_cell.angle_beta   90.00
_cell.angle_gamma   90.00
#
_symmetry.space_group_name_H-M   'P 1'
#
loop_
_entity.id
_entity.type
_entity.pdbx_description
1 polymer ?
#
loop_
_entity_poly.entity_id
_entity_poly.type
_entity_poly.pdbx_seq_one_letter_code
_entity_poly.pdbx_strand_id
1 'polypeptide(L)' 'MSITRSIYLDNNATTALAPAALDAMLPYLSTEYANPSSASEAGVSVKKALGEARVAVAKLLGASPA' A
#
# COMPACT_ATOMS: atom_id res chain seq x y z
N MET A 1 17.82 -3.34 27.83
CA MET A 1 18.34 -2.08 27.26
C MET A 1 17.19 -1.11 27.14
N SER A 2 17.21 -0.01 27.89
CA SER A 2 16.27 1.09 27.64
C SER A 2 16.74 1.76 26.35
N ILE A 3 15.97 1.60 25.27
CA ILE A 3 16.21 2.37 24.06
C ILE A 3 15.77 3.80 24.42
N THR A 4 16.72 4.67 24.71
CA THR A 4 16.49 6.12 24.71
C THR A 4 15.79 6.43 23.40
N ARG A 5 14.59 7.01 23.45
CA ARG A 5 13.76 7.28 22.28
C ARG A 5 14.54 8.21 21.33
N SER A 6 15.19 7.63 20.32
CA SER A 6 15.95 8.37 19.33
C SER A 6 15.02 9.25 18.51
N ILE A 7 15.45 10.49 18.22
CA ILE A 7 14.74 11.38 17.31
C ILE A 7 15.17 11.00 15.88
N TYR A 8 14.19 10.62 15.05
CA TYR A 8 14.44 10.28 13.65
C TYR A 8 14.43 11.55 12.79
N LEU A 9 15.57 11.90 12.19
CA LEU A 9 15.74 13.09 11.35
C LEU A 9 16.22 12.75 9.93
N ASP A 10 16.10 11.49 9.52
CA ASP A 10 16.64 10.99 8.23
C ASP A 10 15.54 10.59 7.23
N ASN A 11 14.50 11.43 7.10
CA ASN A 11 13.38 11.17 6.17
C ASN A 11 13.80 11.10 4.70
N ASN A 12 15.00 11.56 4.36
CA ASN A 12 15.54 11.46 3.01
C ASN A 12 16.04 10.03 2.69
N ALA A 13 16.42 9.23 3.71
CA ALA A 13 16.77 7.82 3.53
C ALA A 13 15.53 6.93 3.43
N THR A 14 14.55 7.11 4.32
CA THR A 14 13.24 6.47 4.26
C THR A 14 12.26 7.19 5.18
N THR A 15 10.97 6.90 5.07
CA THR A 15 9.94 7.50 5.93
C THR A 15 9.25 6.43 6.75
N ALA A 16 8.81 6.79 7.96
CA ALA A 16 7.88 5.95 8.70
C ALA A 16 6.60 5.74 7.88
N LEU A 17 6.08 4.52 7.87
CA LEU A 17 4.83 4.21 7.18
C LEU A 17 3.69 5.05 7.79
N ALA A 18 2.98 5.79 6.94
CA ALA A 18 1.82 6.55 7.39
C ALA A 18 0.75 5.58 7.93
N PRO A 19 0.11 5.85 9.09
CA PRO A 19 -0.91 4.96 9.64
C PRO A 19 -2.03 4.64 8.65
N ALA A 20 -2.50 5.63 7.89
CA ALA A 20 -3.52 5.43 6.85
C ALA A 20 -3.05 4.50 5.71
N ALA A 21 -1.75 4.49 5.38
CA ALA A 21 -1.20 3.57 4.40
C ALA A 21 -1.14 2.15 4.97
N LEU A 22 -0.74 1.99 6.24
CA LEU A 22 -0.76 0.70 6.92
C LEU A 22 -2.19 0.13 6.96
N ASP A 23 -3.17 0.93 7.39
CA ASP A 23 -4.57 0.52 7.47
C ASP A 23 -5.13 0.07 6.12
N ALA A 24 -4.78 0.79 5.04
CA ALA A 24 -5.16 0.41 3.68
C ALA A 24 -4.49 -0.89 3.19
N MET A 25 -3.29 -1.20 3.69
CA MET A 25 -2.54 -2.41 3.30
C MET A 25 -2.96 -3.66 4.09
N LEU A 26 -3.37 -3.50 5.35
CA LEU A 26 -3.64 -4.61 6.27
C LEU A 26 -4.59 -5.70 5.73
N PRO A 27 -5.70 -5.38 5.04
CA PRO A 27 -6.58 -6.40 4.46
C PRO A 27 -5.84 -7.33 3.50
N TYR A 28 -5.02 -6.77 2.61
CA TYR A 28 -4.28 -7.52 1.59
C TYR A 28 -3.07 -8.29 2.15
N LEU A 29 -2.64 -7.94 3.36
CA LEU A 29 -1.60 -8.66 4.09
C LEU A 29 -2.15 -9.75 5.03
N SER A 30 -3.48 -9.87 5.17
CA SER A 30 -4.11 -10.76 6.15
C SER A 30 -5.20 -11.65 5.55
N THR A 31 -6.32 -11.07 5.09
CA THR A 31 -7.51 -11.80 4.66
C THR A 31 -7.73 -11.79 3.15
N GLU A 32 -7.24 -10.77 2.45
CA GLU A 32 -7.40 -10.57 1.00
C GLU A 32 -6.07 -10.77 0.26
N TYR A 33 -5.36 -11.86 0.58
CA TYR A 33 -4.02 -12.16 0.06
C TYR A 33 -4.02 -12.86 -1.32
N ALA A 34 -5.16 -12.91 -2.01
CA ALA A 34 -5.29 -13.65 -3.26
C ALA A 34 -4.40 -13.06 -4.37
N ASN A 35 -3.91 -13.93 -5.26
CA ASN A 35 -3.14 -13.49 -6.42
C ASN A 35 -4.05 -12.71 -7.40
N PRO A 36 -3.77 -11.43 -7.71
CA PRO A 36 -4.60 -10.62 -8.62
C PRO A 36 -4.59 -11.11 -10.07
N SER A 37 -3.70 -12.05 -10.43
CA SER A 37 -3.69 -12.69 -11.75
C SER A 37 -4.60 -13.92 -11.84
N SER A 38 -5.15 -14.41 -10.72
CA SER A 38 -6.07 -15.53 -10.72
C SER A 38 -7.44 -15.13 -11.25
N ALA A 39 -8.06 -16.02 -12.05
CA ALA A 39 -9.42 -15.82 -12.57
C ALA A 39 -10.53 -16.09 -11.54
N SER A 40 -10.19 -16.50 -10.31
CA SER A 40 -11.15 -16.69 -9.23
C SER A 40 -11.74 -15.36 -8.77
N GLU A 41 -12.91 -15.41 -8.14
CA GLU A 41 -13.57 -14.22 -7.58
C GLU A 41 -12.65 -13.44 -6.62
N ALA A 42 -11.92 -14.15 -5.76
CA ALA A 42 -10.94 -13.55 -4.86
C ALA A 42 -9.80 -12.83 -5.61
N GLY A 43 -9.29 -13.41 -6.71
CA GLY A 43 -8.27 -12.77 -7.54
C GLY A 43 -8.79 -11.52 -8.26
N VAL A 44 -10.02 -11.60 -8.80
CA VAL A 44 -10.69 -10.45 -9.43
C VAL A 44 -10.90 -9.30 -8.44
N SER A 45 -11.27 -9.60 -7.19
CA SER A 45 -11.45 -8.59 -6.13
C SER A 45 -10.15 -7.84 -5.84
N VAL A 46 -9.04 -8.55 -5.58
CA VAL A 46 -7.74 -7.93 -5.28
C VAL A 46 -7.19 -7.18 -6.50
N LYS A 47 -7.44 -7.67 -7.72
CA LYS A 47 -7.06 -6.97 -8.96
C LYS A 47 -7.73 -5.60 -9.08
N LYS A 48 -8.99 -5.48 -8.65
CA LYS A 48 -9.71 -4.20 -8.61
C LYS A 48 -9.03 -3.22 -7.67
N ALA A 49 -8.69 -3.64 -6.44
CA ALA A 49 -7.97 -2.81 -5.48
C ALA A 49 -6.62 -2.31 -6.01
N LEU A 50 -5.88 -3.18 -6.70
CA LEU A 50 -4.62 -2.80 -7.36
C LEU A 50 -4.84 -1.74 -8.45
N GLY A 51 -5.93 -1.83 -9.21
CA GLY A 51 -6.34 -0.83 -10.19
C GLY A 51 -6.65 0.53 -9.56
N GLU A 52 -7.40 0.54 -8.46
CA GLU A 52 -7.71 1.77 -7.71
C GLU A 52 -6.45 2.45 -7.18
N ALA A 53 -5.48 1.67 -6.67
CA ALA A 53 -4.18 2.19 -6.25
C ALA A 53 -3.40 2.83 -7.41
N ARG A 54 -3.42 2.22 -8.61
CA ARG A 54 -2.78 2.81 -9.81
C ARG A 54 -3.43 4.13 -10.22
N VAL A 55 -4.76 4.20 -10.17
CA VAL A 55 -5.51 5.44 -10.46
C VAL A 55 -5.14 6.54 -9.45
N ALA A 56 -5.03 6.22 -8.17
CA ALA A 56 -4.65 7.19 -7.14
C ALA A 56 -3.25 7.79 -7.41
N VAL A 57 -2.27 6.94 -7.74
CA VAL A 57 -0.91 7.39 -8.09
C VAL A 57 -0.91 8.21 -9.38
N ALA A 58 -1.62 7.75 -10.42
CA ALA A 58 -1.70 8.47 -11.68
C ALA A 58 -2.30 9.88 -11.49
N LYS A 59 -3.39 9.98 -10.72
CA LYS A 59 -4.02 11.27 -10.38
C LYS A 59 -3.08 12.19 -9.60
N LEU A 60 -2.31 11.67 -8.64
CA LEU A 60 -1.33 12.45 -7.90
C LEU A 60 -0.26 13.05 -8.81
N LEU A 61 0.16 12.30 -9.83
CA LEU A 61 1.21 12.69 -10.76
C LEU A 61 0.70 13.44 -12.00
N GLY A 62 -0.61 13.60 -12.18
CA GLY A 62 -1.19 14.15 -13.41
C GLY A 62 -0.99 13.25 -14.65
N ALA A 63 -0.82 11.95 -14.44
CA ALA A 63 -0.64 10.95 -15.49
C ALA A 63 -1.95 10.23 -15.84
N SER A 64 -1.96 9.53 -16.97
CA SER A 64 -3.02 8.58 -17.30
C SER A 64 -2.83 7.27 -16.51
N PRO A 65 -3.91 6.67 -15.97
CA PRO A 65 -3.83 5.35 -15.36
C PRO A 65 -3.47 4.29 -16.41
N ALA A 66 -2.66 3.31 -16.00
CA ALA A 66 -2.21 2.18 -16.82
C ALA A 66 -3.16 0.99 -16.76
#